data_AF-A0A967Q544-F1
#
_entry.id   AF-A0A967Q544-F1
#
_cell.length_a   1.000
_cell.length_b   1.000
_cell.length_c   1.000
_cell.angle_alpha   90.00
_cell.angle_beta   90.00
_cell.angle_gamma   90.00
#
_symmetry.space_group_name_H-M   'P 1'
#
loop_
_entity.id
_entity.type
_entity.pdbx_description
1 polymer ?
#
loop_
_entity_poly.entity_id
_entity_poly.type
_entity_poly.pdbx_seq_one_letter_code
_entity_poly.pdbx_strand_id
1 'polypeptide(L)' 'THALDIGAMTVFLYCFREREAIMDFYEKISGARMTSNFFRVGGLSADLPAGLVKEIREYAEGMPANIDTYEGLLTGN' A
#
# COMPACT_ATOMS: atom_id res chain seq x y z
N THR A 1 -5.60 1.49 -12.30
CA THR A 1 -5.88 0.47 -13.33
C THR A 1 -5.89 1.06 -14.73
N HIS A 2 -6.25 2.34 -14.90
CA HIS A 2 -6.19 3.04 -16.21
C HIS A 2 -4.87 2.92 -16.97
N ALA A 3 -3.72 2.91 -16.28
CA ALA A 3 -2.42 2.74 -16.93
C ALA A 3 -2.23 1.32 -17.55
N LEU A 4 -2.81 0.28 -16.94
CA LEU A 4 -2.77 -1.09 -17.49
C LEU A 4 -3.63 -1.18 -18.76
N ASP A 5 -4.78 -0.50 -18.77
CA ASP A 5 -5.69 -0.46 -19.92
C ASP A 5 -5.06 0.27 -21.14
N ILE A 6 -4.05 1.10 -20.90
CA ILE A 6 -3.28 1.85 -21.92
C ILE A 6 -1.96 1.10 -22.27
N GLY A 7 -1.66 -0.03 -21.61
CA GLY A 7 -0.48 -0.87 -21.90
C GLY A 7 0.77 -0.56 -21.08
N ALA A 8 0.70 0.34 -20.10
CA ALA A 8 1.82 0.68 -19.20
C ALA A 8 1.99 -0.37 -18.08
N MET A 9 2.45 -1.57 -18.46
CA MET A 9 2.64 -2.71 -17.54
C MET A 9 3.69 -2.47 -16.44
N THR A 10 4.75 -1.70 -16.73
CA THR A 10 5.85 -1.46 -15.79
C THR A 10 5.40 -0.66 -14.56
N VAL A 11 4.62 0.41 -14.76
CA VAL A 11 4.08 1.21 -13.66
C VAL A 11 3.08 0.40 -12.85
N PHE A 12 2.28 -0.43 -13.52
CA PHE A 12 1.37 -1.36 -12.85
C PHE A 12 2.09 -2.30 -11.88
N LEU A 13 3.21 -2.91 -12.31
CA LEU A 13 4.01 -3.79 -11.46
C LEU A 13 4.63 -3.05 -10.27
N TYR A 14 5.12 -1.82 -10.46
CA TYR A 14 5.64 -1.02 -9.36
C TYR A 14 4.57 -0.68 -8.33
N CYS A 15 3.38 -0.26 -8.76
CA CYS A 15 2.27 -0.01 -7.85
C CYS A 15 1.80 -1.28 -7.13
N PHE A 16 1.91 -2.46 -7.76
CA PHE A 16 1.60 -3.74 -7.11
C PHE A 16 2.60 -4.11 -6.03
N ARG A 17 3.89 -3.82 -6.22
CA ARG A 17 4.90 -3.97 -5.18
C ARG A 17 4.58 -3.11 -3.95
N GLU A 18 4.20 -1.85 -4.16
CA GLU A 18 3.75 -0.95 -3.07
C GLU A 18 2.48 -1.48 -2.39
N ARG A 19 1.52 -1.98 -3.18
CA ARG A 19 0.30 -2.60 -2.64
C ARG A 19 0.61 -3.83 -1.78
N GLU A 20 1.63 -4.59 -2.11
CA GLU A 20 2.02 -5.78 -1.33
C GLU A 20 2.52 -5.41 0.06
N ALA A 21 3.34 -4.35 0.18
CA ALA A 21 3.78 -3.82 1.47
C ALA A 21 2.58 -3.39 2.35
N ILE A 22 1.55 -2.80 1.73
CA ILE A 22 0.31 -2.44 2.43
C ILE A 22 -0.44 -3.69 2.90
N MET A 23 -0.50 -4.75 2.09
CA MET A 23 -1.15 -6.01 2.47
C MET A 23 -0.44 -6.71 3.63
N ASP A 24 0.89 -6.59 3.73
CA ASP A 24 1.66 -7.09 4.87
C ASP A 24 1.28 -6.36 6.17
N PHE A 25 1.00 -5.05 6.11
CA PHE A 25 0.48 -4.33 7.29
C PHE A 25 -0.90 -4.82 7.71
N TYR A 26 -1.79 -5.08 6.75
CA TYR A 26 -3.11 -5.67 7.04
C TYR A 26 -3.01 -7.06 7.66
N GLU A 27 -2.07 -7.88 7.20
CA GLU A 27 -1.79 -9.19 7.79
C GLU A 27 -1.29 -9.07 9.24
N LYS A 28 -0.36 -8.14 9.51
CA LYS A 28 0.13 -7.88 10.87
C LYS A 28 -0.98 -7.44 11.83
N ILE A 29 -1.96 -6.68 11.35
CA ILE A 29 -3.08 -6.16 12.16
C ILE A 29 -4.14 -7.23 12.43
N SER A 30 -4.50 -8.01 11.42
CA SER A 30 -5.73 -8.81 11.44
C SER A 30 -5.55 -10.31 11.19
N GLY A 31 -4.35 -10.73 10.81
CA GLY A 31 -4.08 -12.09 10.33
C GLY A 31 -4.66 -12.40 8.95
N ALA A 32 -5.32 -11.43 8.30
CA ALA A 32 -5.87 -11.57 6.96
C ALA A 32 -5.46 -10.38 6.07
N ARG A 33 -5.00 -10.67 4.85
CA ARG A 33 -4.49 -9.66 3.92
C ARG A 33 -5.61 -8.75 3.39
N MET A 34 -6.69 -9.34 2.87
CA MET A 34 -7.72 -8.59 2.13
C MET A 34 -9.03 -8.42 2.91
N THR A 35 -9.42 -9.41 3.71
CA THR A 35 -10.68 -9.41 4.50
C THR A 35 -10.38 -9.27 5.99
N SER A 36 -9.76 -8.16 6.36
CA SER A 36 -9.17 -7.95 7.69
C SER A 36 -10.17 -7.89 8.85
N ASN A 37 -11.47 -7.66 8.60
CA ASN A 37 -12.53 -7.57 9.63
C ASN A 37 -12.10 -6.81 10.92
N PHE A 38 -11.24 -5.81 10.75
CA PHE A 38 -10.53 -5.14 11.83
C PHE A 38 -11.39 -4.02 12.42
N PHE A 39 -12.13 -3.31 11.56
CA PHE A 39 -13.12 -2.33 11.97
C PHE A 39 -14.41 -3.05 12.38
N ARG A 40 -14.86 -2.81 13.60
CA ARG A 40 -16.09 -3.39 14.14
C ARG A 40 -16.97 -2.28 14.72
N VAL A 41 -18.27 -2.52 14.83
CA VAL A 41 -19.16 -1.59 15.52
C VAL A 41 -18.71 -1.48 16.98
N GLY A 42 -18.35 -0.26 17.39
CA GLY A 42 -17.76 0.00 18.71
C GLY A 42 -16.24 0.18 18.74
N GLY A 43 -15.54 0.08 17.60
CA GLY A 43 -14.12 0.43 17.50
C GLY A 43 -13.29 -0.56 16.66
N LEU A 44 -12.18 -1.01 17.22
CA LEU A 44 -11.23 -1.91 16.56
C LEU A 44 -11.32 -3.31 17.16
N SER A 45 -11.04 -4.34 16.35
CA SER A 45 -11.02 -5.74 16.80
C SER A 45 -9.86 -6.04 17.75
N ALA A 46 -8.74 -5.31 17.63
CA ALA A 46 -7.54 -5.49 18.42
C ALA A 46 -6.73 -4.17 18.41
N ASP A 47 -5.81 -4.03 19.37
CA ASP A 47 -4.82 -2.96 19.34
C ASP A 47 -3.76 -3.20 18.25
N LEU A 48 -3.10 -2.13 17.84
CA LEU A 48 -2.03 -2.21 16.85
C LEU A 48 -0.80 -2.91 17.44
N PRO A 49 -0.13 -3.81 16.69
CA PRO A 49 1.11 -4.41 17.14
C PRO A 49 2.21 -3.35 17.33
N ALA A 50 3.06 -3.56 18.35
CA ALA A 50 4.13 -2.62 18.68
C ALA A 50 5.09 -2.44 17.49
N GLY A 51 5.42 -1.19 17.17
CA GLY A 51 6.34 -0.85 16.07
C GLY A 51 5.67 -0.67 14.71
N LEU A 52 4.44 -1.16 14.50
CA LEU A 52 3.76 -1.07 13.20
C LEU A 52 3.55 0.38 12.73
N VAL A 53 3.20 1.28 13.64
CA VAL A 53 3.03 2.71 13.31
C VAL A 53 4.32 3.34 12.79
N LYS A 54 5.48 2.90 13.33
CA LYS A 54 6.79 3.37 12.88
C LYS A 54 7.11 2.82 11.49
N GLU A 55 6.87 1.53 11.26
CA GLU A 55 7.07 0.91 9.94
C GLU A 55 6.20 1.55 8.86
N ILE A 56 4.92 1.82 9.15
CA ILE A 56 4.00 2.51 8.22
C ILE A 56 4.51 3.91 7.92
N ARG A 57 5.05 4.61 8.93
CA ARG A 57 5.61 5.96 8.75
C ARG A 57 6.85 5.94 7.86
N GLU A 58 7.79 5.05 8.12
CA GLU A 58 9.00 4.90 7.29
C GLU A 58 8.65 4.56 5.84
N TYR A 59 7.66 3.68 5.63
CA TYR A 59 7.13 3.40 4.29
C TYR A 59 6.50 4.65 3.64
N ALA A 60 5.66 5.38 4.38
CA ALA A 60 4.99 6.58 3.88
C ALA A 60 5.98 7.72 3.53
N GLU A 61 7.11 7.83 4.22
CA GLU A 61 8.16 8.79 3.92
C GLU A 61 8.86 8.52 2.58
N GLY A 62 8.97 7.25 2.15
CA GLY A 62 9.52 6.87 0.85
C GLY A 62 8.54 7.00 -0.33
N MET A 63 7.24 7.08 -0.04
CA MET A 63 6.20 7.03 -1.07
C MET A 63 6.18 8.23 -2.04
N PRO A 64 6.44 9.49 -1.62
CA PRO A 64 6.49 10.62 -2.54
C PRO A 64 7.52 10.45 -3.66
N ALA A 65 8.73 9.99 -3.34
CA ALA A 65 9.77 9.75 -4.35
C ALA A 65 9.39 8.63 -5.35
N ASN A 66 8.70 7.60 -4.86
CA ASN A 66 8.16 6.54 -5.72
C ASN A 66 7.07 7.09 -6.66
N ILE A 67 6.20 7.96 -6.16
CA ILE A 67 5.15 8.63 -6.95
C ILE A 67 5.77 9.51 -8.03
N ASP A 68 6.78 10.33 -7.71
CA ASP A 68 7.49 11.17 -8.68
C ASP A 68 8.10 10.32 -9.81
N THR A 69 8.62 9.14 -9.47
CA THR A 69 9.15 8.18 -10.45
C THR A 69 8.04 7.64 -11.36
N TYR A 70 6.87 7.30 -10.81
CA TYR A 70 5.74 6.81 -11.59
C TYR A 70 5.14 7.89 -12.48
N GLU A 71 5.08 9.13 -11.98
CA GLU A 71 4.65 10.29 -12.74
C GLU A 71 5.63 10.58 -13.88
N GLY A 72 6.94 10.53 -13.66
CA GLY A 72 7.92 10.70 -14.73
C GLY A 72 7.85 9.62 -15.83
N LEU A 73 7.32 8.43 -15.52
CA LEU A 73 7.11 7.36 -16.49
C LEU A 73 5.80 7.50 -17.29
N LEU A 74 4.84 8.28 -16.80
CA LEU A 74 3.52 8.45 -17.42
C LEU A 74 3.31 9.85 -18.02
N THR A 75 3.87 10.87 -17.37
CA THR A 75 3.71 12.29 -17.71
C THR A 75 4.93 12.73 -18.51
N GLY A 76 4.77 12.86 -19.83
CA GLY A 76 5.84 13.27 -20.75
C GLY A 76 6.19 12.24 -21.84
N ASN A 77 5.41 11.16 -21.95
CA ASN A 77 5.39 10.26 -23.11
C ASN A 77 4.19 10.57 -24.01
#